data_AF-A0A118K613-F1
#
_entry.id   AF-A0A118K613-F1
#
_cell.length_a   1.000
_cell.length_b   1.000
_cell.length_c   1.000
_cell.angle_alpha   90.00
_cell.angle_beta   90.00
_cell.angle_gamma   90.00
#
_symmetry.space_group_name_H-M   'P 1'
#
loop_
_entity.id
_entity.type
_entity.pdbx_description
1 polymer ?
#
loop_
_entity_poly.entity_id
_entity_poly.type
_entity_poly.pdbx_seq_one_letter_code
_entity_poly.pdbx_strand_id
1 'polypeptide(L)' 'MEYYEEDVPHVLAVDDNLIDRKLESSILKEVPVIIMSSENIPTRINECLEKGAQTFMLKPLKLSDVKKLRHQLTKSGS' A
#
# COMPACT_ATOMS: atom_id res chain seq x y z
N MET A 1 -7.52 5.38 -32.96
CA MET A 1 -6.83 5.87 -31.74
C MET A 1 -7.36 5.00 -30.62
N GLU A 2 -6.71 3.87 -30.39
CA GLU A 2 -7.04 3.03 -29.24
C GLU A 2 -6.56 3.77 -28.00
N TYR A 3 -7.48 4.10 -27.11
CA TYR A 3 -7.10 4.58 -25.79
C TYR A 3 -6.46 3.40 -25.08
N TYR A 4 -5.14 3.45 -24.89
CA TYR A 4 -4.49 2.53 -23.97
C TYR A 4 -5.07 2.82 -22.59
N GLU A 5 -5.83 1.88 -22.03
CA GLU A 5 -6.05 1.85 -20.60
C GLU A 5 -4.66 1.67 -19.98
N GLU A 6 -4.12 2.72 -19.35
CA GLU A 6 -2.96 2.54 -18.48
C GLU A 6 -3.38 1.50 -17.43
N ASP A 7 -2.64 0.40 -17.31
CA ASP A 7 -2.82 -0.56 -16.23
C ASP A 7 -2.68 0.17 -14.89
N VAL A 8 -3.82 0.59 -14.35
CA VAL A 8 -3.88 1.34 -13.09
C VAL A 8 -4.00 0.32 -11.97
N PRO A 9 -2.98 0.18 -11.11
CA PRO A 9 -3.01 -0.81 -10.07
C PRO A 9 -4.12 -0.47 -9.07
N HIS A 10 -5.03 -1.42 -8.85
CA HIS A 10 -5.92 -1.38 -7.72
C HIS A 10 -5.11 -1.70 -6.45
N VAL A 11 -5.31 -0.90 -5.40
CA VAL A 11 -4.65 -1.09 -4.11
C VAL A 11 -5.66 -1.10 -2.98
N LEU A 12 -5.33 -1.82 -1.91
CA LEU A 12 -6.09 -1.81 -0.68
C LEU A 12 -5.36 -0.99 0.37
N ALA A 13 -5.95 0.12 0.81
CA ALA A 13 -5.43 0.90 1.93
C ALA A 13 -6.15 0.48 3.23
N VAL A 14 -5.40 0.08 4.26
CA VAL A 14 -5.95 -0.35 5.54
C VAL A 14 -5.33 0.43 6.70
N ASP A 15 -6.09 0.55 7.78
CA ASP A 15 -5.59 1.11 9.03
C ASP A 15 -4.64 0.12 9.72
N ASP A 16 -3.60 0.63 10.38
CA ASP A 16 -2.61 -0.19 11.06
C ASP A 16 -3.16 -0.97 12.27
N ASN A 17 -4.34 -0.59 12.79
CA ASN A 17 -5.03 -1.36 13.82
C ASN A 17 -5.68 -2.66 13.32
N LEU A 18 -5.71 -2.90 12.00
CA LEU A 18 -6.34 -4.08 11.38
C LEU A 18 -5.34 -5.18 10.96
N ILE A 19 -4.07 -5.01 11.33
CA ILE A 19 -2.95 -5.82 10.84
C ILE A 19 -2.97 -7.26 11.35
N ASP A 20 -3.41 -7.51 12.58
CA ASP A 20 -3.21 -8.80 13.26
C ASP A 20 -4.03 -9.98 12.70
N ARG A 21 -4.94 -9.77 11.74
CA ARG A 21 -5.83 -10.84 11.27
C ARG A 21 -5.94 -11.00 9.76
N LYS A 22 -5.41 -10.08 8.95
CA LYS A 22 -5.83 -9.98 7.54
C LYS A 22 -4.71 -10.09 6.51
N LEU A 23 -3.51 -9.59 6.78
CA LEU A 23 -2.45 -9.50 5.76
C LEU A 23 -1.96 -10.86 5.24
N GLU A 24 -2.06 -11.91 6.06
CA GLU A 24 -1.67 -13.28 5.68
C GLU A 24 -2.68 -14.00 4.77
N SER A 25 -3.85 -13.40 4.50
CA SER A 25 -4.85 -14.00 3.61
C SER A 25 -4.30 -14.16 2.19
N SER A 26 -4.52 -15.31 1.57
CA SER A 26 -4.14 -15.58 0.18
C SER A 26 -4.69 -14.56 -0.82
N ILE A 27 -5.88 -14.00 -0.55
CA ILE A 27 -6.51 -12.97 -1.39
C ILE A 27 -5.71 -11.65 -1.36
N LEU A 28 -5.09 -11.33 -0.22
CA LEU A 28 -4.29 -10.10 -0.08
C LEU A 28 -2.88 -10.21 -0.64
N LYS A 29 -2.47 -11.41 -1.10
CA LYS A 29 -1.19 -11.60 -1.80
C LYS A 29 -1.26 -11.14 -3.26
N GLU A 30 -2.45 -11.08 -3.85
CA GLU A 30 -2.65 -10.65 -5.24
C GLU A 30 -2.84 -9.14 -5.38
N VAL A 31 -3.29 -8.46 -4.32
CA VAL A 31 -3.56 -7.01 -4.33
C VAL A 31 -2.58 -6.30 -3.38
N PRO A 32 -1.80 -5.30 -3.85
CA PRO A 32 -0.90 -4.55 -2.98
C PRO A 32 -1.64 -3.89 -1.81
N VAL A 33 -1.26 -4.25 -0.58
CA VAL A 33 -1.83 -3.67 0.63
C VAL A 33 -0.94 -2.54 1.15
N ILE A 34 -1.51 -1.36 1.33
CA ILE A 34 -0.86 -0.20 1.90
C ILE A 34 -1.38 0.01 3.33
N ILE A 35 -0.47 0.13 4.29
CA ILE A 35 -0.86 0.50 5.66
C ILE A 35 -0.91 2.02 5.77
N MET A 36 -1.94 2.52 6.44
CA MET A 36 -2.10 3.92 6.81
C MET A 36 -2.21 4.07 8.32
N SER A 37 -1.30 4.82 8.92
CA SER A 37 -1.33 5.10 10.36
C SER A 37 -1.36 6.59 10.65
N SER A 38 -1.90 6.95 11.81
CA SER A 38 -1.81 8.32 12.35
C SER A 38 -0.54 8.52 13.18
N GLU A 39 0.18 7.44 13.47
CA GLU A 39 1.33 7.42 14.38
C GLU A 39 2.61 7.07 13.62
N ASN A 40 3.69 7.80 13.93
CA ASN A 40 5.01 7.54 13.36
C ASN A 40 5.86 6.72 14.35
N ILE A 41 5.52 5.44 14.47
CA ILE A 41 6.19 4.50 15.39
C ILE A 41 7.00 3.49 14.56
N PRO A 42 8.35 3.54 14.60
CA PRO A 42 9.20 2.68 13.76
C PRO A 42 8.95 1.18 13.92
N THR A 43 8.65 0.72 15.15
CA THR A 43 8.34 -0.69 15.40
C THR A 43 7.07 -1.13 14.69
N ARG A 44 6.00 -0.32 14.70
CA ARG A 44 4.77 -0.60 13.95
C ARG A 44 5.06 -0.64 12.45
N ILE A 45 5.81 0.34 11.93
CA ILE A 45 6.16 0.40 10.50
C ILE A 45 6.86 -0.89 10.06
N ASN A 46 7.87 -1.36 10.80
CA ASN A 46 8.61 -2.56 10.46
C ASN A 46 7.71 -3.82 10.51
N GLU A 47 6.91 -3.95 11.57
CA GLU A 47 5.99 -5.08 11.73
C GLU A 47 4.96 -5.17 10.58
N CYS A 48 4.45 -4.03 10.12
CA CYS A 48 3.55 -3.96 8.97
C CYS A 48 4.20 -4.54 7.71
N LEU A 49 5.44 -4.15 7.44
CA LEU A 49 6.19 -4.55 6.25
C LEU A 49 6.56 -6.03 6.32
N GLU A 50 6.97 -6.53 7.49
CA GLU A 50 7.25 -7.95 7.71
C GLU A 50 6.02 -8.84 7.52
N LYS A 51 4.83 -8.34 7.90
CA LYS A 51 3.53 -9.01 7.67
C LYS A 51 3.01 -8.88 6.22
N GLY A 52 3.83 -8.38 5.28
CA GLY A 52 3.51 -8.36 3.86
C GLY A 52 2.85 -7.09 3.33
N ALA A 53 2.84 -5.99 4.10
CA ALA A 53 2.43 -4.70 3.54
C ALA A 53 3.40 -4.24 2.45
N GLN A 54 2.86 -3.73 1.35
CA GLN A 54 3.64 -3.17 0.25
C GLN A 54 4.38 -1.89 0.68
N THR A 55 3.73 -1.06 1.50
CA THR A 55 4.31 0.15 2.08
C THR A 55 3.48 0.65 3.27
N PHE A 56 3.97 1.70 3.91
CA PHE A 56 3.34 2.38 5.04
C PHE A 56 3.25 3.89 4.76
N MET A 57 2.11 4.50 5.03
CA MET A 57 1.88 5.93 4.87
C MET A 57 1.31 6.57 6.13
N LEU A 58 1.72 7.80 6.42
CA LEU A 58 1.23 8.57 7.57
C LEU A 58 0.05 9.47 7.17
N LYS A 59 -1.00 9.43 7.98
CA LYS A 59 -2.14 10.33 7.92
C LYS A 59 -1.78 11.70 8.55
N PRO A 60 -2.37 12.81 8.06
CA PRO A 60 -3.22 12.91 6.86
C PRO A 60 -2.38 12.83 5.57
N LEU A 61 -2.89 12.10 4.57
CA LEU A 61 -2.22 11.95 3.28
C LEU A 61 -2.33 13.22 2.44
N LYS A 62 -1.26 13.54 1.71
CA LYS A 62 -1.26 14.57 0.67
C LYS A 62 -1.38 13.91 -0.70
N LEU A 63 -1.89 14.68 -1.66
CA LEU A 63 -1.94 14.24 -3.06
C LEU A 63 -0.55 13.86 -3.61
N SER A 64 0.52 14.49 -3.10
CA SER A 64 1.90 14.12 -3.44
C SER A 64 2.26 12.70 -3.03
N ASP A 65 1.71 12.20 -1.92
CA ASP A 65 2.02 10.88 -1.40
C ASP A 65 1.36 9.81 -2.28
N VAL A 66 0.11 10.05 -2.70
CA VAL A 66 -0.60 9.19 -3.66
C VAL A 66 0.10 9.17 -5.03
N LYS A 67 0.58 10.32 -5.52
CA LYS A 67 1.33 10.39 -6.79
C LYS A 67 2.64 9.62 -6.72
N LYS A 68 3.37 9.72 -5.60
CA LYS A 68 4.59 8.93 -5.36
C LYS A 68 4.28 7.44 -5.31
N LEU A 69 3.21 7.06 -4.61
CA LEU A 69 2.77 5.67 -4.53
C LEU A 69 2.45 5.12 -5.93
N ARG A 70 1.66 5.83 -6.72
CA ARG A 70 1.33 5.42 -8.10
C ARG A 70 2.61 5.13 -8.90
N HIS A 71 3.56 6.05 -8.86
CA HIS A 71 4.84 5.90 -9.55
C HIS A 71 5.69 4.72 -9.06
N GLN A 72 5.61 4.37 -7.77
CA GLN A 72 6.28 3.19 -7.23
C GLN A 72 5.64 1.90 -7.76
N LEU A 73 4.31 1.82 -7.77
CA LEU A 73 3.58 0.63 -8.20
C LEU A 73 3.65 0.38 -9.71
N THR A 74 3.67 1.44 -10.52
CA THR A 74 3.76 1.32 -11.99
C THR A 74 5.18 1.08 -12.51
N LYS A 75 6.20 1.20 -11.66
CA LYS A 75 7.61 0.98 -12.04
C LYS A 75 8.11 -0.45 -11.87
N SER A 76 7.33 -1.32 -11.24
CA SER A 76 7.74 -2.68 -10.87
C SER A 76 7.64 -3.70 -12.02
N GLY A 77 7.24 -3.28 -13.23
CA GLY A 77 7.12 -4.14 -14.43
C GLY A 77 8.26 -3.95 -15.43
N SER A 78 9.51 -4.04 -15.00
CA SER A 78 10.70 -4.12 -15.89
C SER A 78 11.35 -5.50 -15.81
#